data_AF-A0A023D8D5-F1
#
_entry.id   AF-A0A023D8D5-F1
#
_cell.length_a   1.000
_cell.length_b   1.000
_cell.length_c   1.000
_cell.angle_alpha   90.00
_cell.angle_beta   90.00
_cell.angle_gamma   90.00
#
_symmetry.space_group_name_H-M   'P 1'
#
loop_
_entity.id
_entity.type
_entity.pdbx_description
1 polymer ?
#
loop_
_entity_poly.entity_id
_entity_poly.type
_entity_poly.pdbx_seq_one_letter_code
_entity_poly.pdbx_strand_id
1 'polypeptide(L)'
;MAATDLFEFLLLLLIIALEVVAQRLRLPSSIALIAGGTALAMIPGPRIEMPPELALILFMPPPRRRRRAGRVQAQLQGESLLNDAASLMLVRVAVVAPISHRFSIGTAMQTFSMLTAGGVAVGLVIGLTAIRIYPRLRDTSLVVLTSLLVSWGSYIIHERLEVSGVLATITTGMLIGWHQHKVFSASMRPHIVSFWKVVVFLMEAAVFMQIGFSLREITMRIGSLPGVWALYGVPVCGTLAAIFLARFLWVYGAIPVTRACAALTGRPMPLHPGGMRSS
;
A
#
# COMPACT_ATOMS: atom_id res chain seq x y z
N MET A 1 22.32 -26.95 -8.55
CA MET A 1 21.54 -25.75 -8.20
C MET A 1 20.78 -25.38 -9.45
N ALA A 2 19.45 -25.33 -9.41
CA ALA A 2 18.67 -25.04 -10.61
C ALA A 2 18.98 -23.61 -11.07
N ALA A 3 18.93 -23.35 -12.39
CA ALA A 3 19.18 -22.02 -12.93
C ALA A 3 18.23 -20.96 -12.33
N THR A 4 17.05 -21.39 -11.86
CA THR A 4 16.07 -20.61 -11.11
C THR A 4 16.59 -20.18 -9.73
N ASP A 5 17.16 -21.11 -8.95
CA ASP A 5 17.65 -20.83 -7.59
C ASP A 5 18.79 -19.80 -7.61
N LEU A 6 19.70 -19.94 -8.59
CA LEU A 6 20.79 -18.99 -8.80
C LEU A 6 20.25 -17.61 -9.17
N PHE A 7 19.23 -17.56 -10.03
CA PHE A 7 18.60 -16.31 -10.42
C PHE A 7 17.91 -15.61 -9.25
N GLU A 8 17.13 -16.34 -8.44
CA GLU A 8 16.47 -15.79 -7.24
C GLU A 8 17.48 -15.21 -6.25
N PHE A 9 18.58 -15.93 -6.02
CA PHE A 9 19.66 -15.46 -5.18
C PHE A 9 20.33 -14.18 -5.71
N LEU A 10 20.62 -14.14 -7.02
CA LEU A 10 21.17 -12.95 -7.67
C LEU A 10 20.20 -11.76 -7.64
N LEU A 11 18.89 -12.01 -7.74
CA LEU A 11 17.87 -10.98 -7.65
C LEU A 11 17.82 -10.36 -6.24
N LEU A 12 17.91 -11.18 -5.19
CA LEU A 12 18.00 -10.68 -3.81
C LEU A 12 19.27 -9.85 -3.59
N LEU A 13 20.41 -10.30 -4.10
CA LEU A 13 21.66 -9.54 -4.05
C LEU A 13 21.55 -8.20 -4.78
N LEU A 14 20.89 -8.18 -5.94
CA LEU A 14 20.66 -6.97 -6.71
C LEU A 14 19.77 -5.98 -5.95
N ILE A 15 18.68 -6.44 -5.34
CA ILE A 15 17.81 -5.61 -4.50
C ILE A 15 18.63 -4.93 -3.39
N ILE A 16 19.46 -5.69 -2.69
CA ILE A 16 20.34 -5.16 -1.63
C ILE A 16 21.32 -4.12 -2.21
N ALA A 17 21.96 -4.42 -3.34
CA ALA A 17 22.90 -3.51 -3.98
C ALA A 17 22.23 -2.19 -4.41
N LEU A 18 21.06 -2.26 -5.05
CA LEU A 18 20.28 -1.10 -5.47
C LEU A 18 19.84 -0.25 -4.28
N GLU A 19 19.45 -0.89 -3.17
CA GLU A 19 19.06 -0.19 -1.95
C GLU A 19 20.26 0.56 -1.32
N VAL A 20 21.43 -0.07 -1.27
CA VAL A 20 22.67 0.56 -0.80
C VAL A 20 23.04 1.76 -1.68
N VAL A 21 22.89 1.63 -3.00
CA VAL A 21 23.11 2.73 -3.95
C VAL A 21 22.09 3.86 -3.73
N ALA A 22 20.81 3.54 -3.55
CA ALA A 22 19.76 4.51 -3.27
C ALA A 22 20.07 5.33 -2.01
N GLN A 23 20.53 4.66 -0.95
CA GLN A 23 20.92 5.31 0.30
C GLN A 23 22.14 6.22 0.12
N ARG A 24 23.17 5.77 -0.62
CA ARG A 24 24.35 6.60 -0.95
C ARG A 24 23.99 7.84 -1.76
N LEU A 25 23.08 7.70 -2.72
CA LEU A 25 22.61 8.78 -3.59
C LEU A 25 21.46 9.60 -2.97
N ARG A 26 21.00 9.28 -1.76
CA ARG A 26 19.84 9.88 -1.07
C ARG A 26 18.53 9.82 -1.87
N LEU A 27 18.44 8.89 -2.81
CA LEU A 27 17.26 8.68 -3.63
C LEU A 27 16.21 7.86 -2.84
N PRO A 28 14.91 8.04 -3.12
CA PRO A 28 13.89 7.06 -2.74
C PRO A 28 14.22 5.67 -3.30
N SER A 29 14.11 4.64 -2.45
CA SER A 29 14.33 3.22 -2.80
C SER A 29 13.53 2.79 -4.03
N SER A 30 12.28 3.25 -4.14
CA SER A 30 11.40 2.99 -5.28
C SER A 30 12.01 3.37 -6.62
N ILE A 31 12.73 4.49 -6.71
CA ILE A 31 13.35 4.94 -7.96
C ILE A 31 14.49 3.99 -8.37
N ALA A 32 15.34 3.62 -7.41
CA ALA A 32 16.46 2.73 -7.68
C ALA A 32 16.00 1.32 -8.06
N LEU A 33 14.97 0.81 -7.36
CA LEU A 33 14.42 -0.52 -7.60
C LEU A 33 13.65 -0.61 -8.93
N ILE A 34 12.84 0.39 -9.27
CA ILE A 34 12.17 0.43 -10.59
C ILE A 34 13.22 0.52 -11.70
N ALA A 35 14.20 1.43 -11.58
CA ALA A 35 15.25 1.61 -12.60
C ALA A 35 16.12 0.35 -12.75
N GLY A 36 16.52 -0.26 -11.64
CA GLY A 36 17.28 -1.51 -11.64
C GLY A 36 16.49 -2.69 -12.18
N GLY A 37 15.21 -2.80 -11.80
CA GLY A 37 14.26 -3.76 -12.36
C GLY A 37 14.15 -3.61 -13.87
N THR A 38 13.92 -2.39 -14.38
CA THR A 38 13.86 -2.09 -15.82
C THR A 38 15.17 -2.39 -16.55
N ALA A 39 16.32 -2.02 -15.97
CA ALA A 39 17.63 -2.30 -16.55
C ALA A 39 17.88 -3.81 -16.66
N LEU A 40 17.61 -4.57 -15.59
CA LEU A 40 17.71 -6.02 -15.61
C LEU A 40 16.71 -6.64 -16.59
N ALA A 41 15.52 -6.07 -16.68
CA ALA A 41 14.52 -6.46 -17.66
C ALA A 41 15.04 -6.26 -19.10
N MET A 42 15.87 -5.28 -19.40
CA MET A 42 16.39 -5.14 -20.77
C MET A 42 17.43 -6.20 -21.14
N ILE A 43 18.06 -6.85 -20.15
CA ILE A 43 19.06 -7.91 -20.38
C ILE A 43 18.35 -9.19 -20.87
N PRO A 44 18.79 -9.84 -21.96
CA PRO A 44 18.25 -11.13 -22.41
C PRO A 44 18.39 -12.18 -21.29
N GLY A 45 17.27 -12.71 -20.79
CA GLY A 45 17.24 -13.62 -19.65
C GLY A 45 15.90 -14.33 -19.50
N PRO A 46 15.79 -15.29 -18.56
CA PRO A 46 14.58 -16.08 -18.37
C PRO A 46 13.36 -15.19 -18.04
N ARG A 47 12.21 -15.53 -18.62
CA ARG A 47 10.95 -14.79 -18.42
C ARG A 47 10.38 -15.16 -17.06
N ILE A 48 10.17 -14.18 -16.20
CA ILE A 48 9.42 -14.37 -14.96
C ILE A 48 8.11 -13.61 -15.10
N GLU A 49 7.04 -14.37 -15.31
CA GLU A 49 5.68 -13.90 -15.11
C GLU A 49 5.41 -13.92 -13.61
N MET A 50 5.62 -12.77 -12.95
CA MET A 50 5.13 -12.60 -11.59
C MET A 50 3.69 -12.09 -11.66
N PRO A 51 2.72 -12.71 -10.98
CA PRO A 51 1.33 -12.26 -11.00
C PRO A 51 1.22 -10.82 -10.44
N PRO A 52 0.67 -9.86 -11.21
CA PRO A 52 0.64 -8.43 -10.87
C PRO A 52 -0.27 -8.06 -9.70
N GLU A 53 -1.20 -8.96 -9.34
CA GLU A 53 -2.23 -8.71 -8.32
C GLU A 53 -1.64 -8.58 -6.90
N LEU A 54 -0.57 -9.33 -6.59
CA LEU A 54 0.08 -9.29 -5.27
C LEU A 54 0.91 -8.01 -5.05
N ALA A 55 1.35 -7.35 -6.13
CA ALA A 55 2.20 -6.16 -6.08
C ALA A 55 1.39 -4.86 -5.86
N LEU A 56 0.18 -4.78 -6.43
CA LEU A 56 -0.71 -3.62 -6.28
C LEU A 56 -1.33 -3.51 -4.88
N ILE A 57 -1.50 -4.63 -4.19
CA ILE A 57 -2.14 -4.70 -2.86
C ILE A 57 -1.20 -4.22 -1.73
N LEU A 58 0.08 -4.05 -2.05
CA LEU A 58 1.17 -3.88 -1.11
C LEU A 58 1.87 -2.52 -1.31
N PHE A 59 1.09 -1.50 -1.63
CA PHE A 59 1.62 -0.16 -1.80
C PHE A 59 1.51 0.60 -0.48
N MET A 60 2.55 0.54 0.35
CA MET A 60 2.76 1.55 1.39
C MET A 60 4.24 1.89 1.45
N PRO A 61 4.70 3.01 0.87
CA PRO A 61 6.03 3.52 1.13
C PRO A 61 6.16 3.85 2.63
N PRO A 62 7.23 3.45 3.33
CA PRO A 62 7.38 3.77 4.72
C PRO A 62 7.66 5.27 4.82
N PRO A 63 6.91 6.03 5.64
CA PRO A 63 7.16 7.45 5.75
C PRO A 63 8.55 7.67 6.32
N ARG A 64 9.37 8.47 5.61
CA ARG A 64 10.63 9.00 6.14
C ARG A 64 10.31 9.67 7.48
N ARG A 65 10.92 9.20 8.56
CA ARG A 65 10.75 9.72 9.94
C ARG A 65 11.15 11.19 10.01
N ARG A 66 10.25 12.10 9.64
CA ARG A 66 10.32 13.50 10.08
C ARG A 66 9.74 13.55 11.49
N ARG A 67 10.50 14.11 12.43
CA ARG A 67 10.11 14.32 13.83
C ARG A 67 8.83 15.17 13.88
N ARG A 68 7.65 14.55 13.87
CA ARG A 68 6.39 15.17 14.27
C ARG A 68 5.82 14.37 15.43
N ALA A 69 5.18 15.06 16.38
CA ALA A 69 4.66 14.48 17.61
C ALA A 69 3.78 13.24 17.32
N GLY A 70 4.02 12.15 18.05
CA GLY A 70 3.61 10.79 17.66
C GLY A 70 2.11 10.57 17.41
N ARG A 71 1.22 11.41 17.96
CA ARG A 71 -0.24 11.30 17.73
C ARG A 71 -0.66 11.75 16.34
N VAL A 72 -0.13 12.88 15.86
CA VAL A 72 -0.43 13.40 14.52
C VAL A 72 0.14 12.46 13.44
N GLN A 73 1.31 11.86 13.71
CA GLN A 73 1.89 10.89 12.79
C GLN A 73 1.08 9.59 12.71
N ALA A 74 0.61 9.06 13.85
CA ALA A 74 -0.25 7.87 13.87
C ALA A 74 -1.58 8.12 13.17
N GLN A 75 -2.18 9.30 13.34
CA GLN A 75 -3.42 9.66 12.68
C GLN A 75 -3.25 9.75 11.15
N LEU A 76 -2.22 10.48 10.68
CA LEU A 76 -1.93 10.60 9.24
C LEU A 76 -1.60 9.25 8.60
N GLN A 77 -0.94 8.34 9.32
CA GLN A 77 -0.68 6.98 8.84
C GLN A 77 -1.97 6.17 8.69
N GLY A 78 -2.88 6.24 9.67
CA GLY A 78 -4.18 5.58 9.58
C GLY A 78 -5.02 6.10 8.42
N GLU A 79 -5.04 7.42 8.21
CA GLU A 79 -5.73 8.04 7.08
C GLU A 79 -5.16 7.59 5.72
N SER A 80 -3.83 7.55 5.57
CA SER A 80 -3.18 7.07 4.33
C SER A 80 -3.49 5.61 4.05
N LEU A 81 -3.41 4.73 5.06
CA LEU A 81 -3.69 3.30 4.90
C LEU A 81 -5.13 3.05 4.44
N LEU A 82 -6.10 3.73 5.05
CA LEU A 82 -7.51 3.62 4.66
C LEU A 82 -7.75 4.19 3.26
N ASN A 83 -7.08 5.29 2.92
CA ASN A 83 -7.16 5.89 1.59
C ASN A 83 -6.63 4.93 0.51
N ASP A 84 -5.49 4.28 0.74
CA ASP A 84 -4.89 3.35 -0.22
C ASP A 84 -5.83 2.15 -0.45
N ALA A 85 -6.40 1.60 0.61
CA ALA A 85 -7.39 0.53 0.51
C ALA A 85 -8.67 0.95 -0.24
N ALA A 86 -9.20 2.14 0.07
CA ALA A 86 -10.36 2.67 -0.62
C ALA A 86 -10.07 2.90 -2.10
N SER A 87 -8.88 3.40 -2.44
CA SER A 87 -8.48 3.64 -3.83
C SER A 87 -8.39 2.34 -4.64
N LEU A 88 -7.75 1.29 -4.10
CA LEU A 88 -7.68 -0.02 -4.74
C LEU A 88 -9.06 -0.62 -4.96
N MET A 89 -9.96 -0.40 -4.00
CA MET A 89 -11.32 -0.87 -4.07
C MET A 89 -12.16 -0.13 -5.11
N LEU A 90 -12.01 1.19 -5.20
CA LEU A 90 -12.62 1.99 -6.26
C LEU A 90 -12.11 1.56 -7.64
N VAL A 91 -10.81 1.28 -7.79
CA VAL A 91 -10.23 0.74 -9.03
C VAL A 91 -10.87 -0.60 -9.37
N ARG A 92 -11.02 -1.52 -8.40
CA ARG A 92 -11.68 -2.81 -8.62
C ARG A 92 -13.12 -2.65 -9.13
N VAL A 93 -13.91 -1.79 -8.50
CA VAL A 93 -15.30 -1.51 -8.93
C VAL A 93 -15.32 -0.86 -10.31
N ALA A 94 -14.39 0.06 -10.59
CA ALA A 94 -14.29 0.77 -11.86
C ALA A 94 -13.84 -0.11 -13.03
N VAL A 95 -13.04 -1.16 -12.79
CA VAL A 95 -12.60 -2.11 -13.82
C VAL A 95 -13.66 -3.18 -14.08
N VAL A 96 -14.40 -3.61 -13.06
CA VAL A 96 -15.43 -4.66 -13.20
C VAL A 96 -16.71 -4.11 -13.85
N ALA A 97 -17.10 -2.88 -13.55
CA ALA A 97 -18.37 -2.31 -14.03
C ALA A 97 -18.51 -2.16 -15.57
N PRO A 98 -17.45 -1.78 -16.34
CA PRO A 98 -17.52 -1.68 -17.79
C PRO A 98 -17.70 -3.03 -18.51
N ILE A 99 -17.20 -4.12 -17.92
CA ILE A 99 -17.29 -5.47 -18.48
C ILE A 99 -18.76 -5.92 -18.58
N SER A 100 -19.64 -5.38 -17.72
CA SER A 100 -21.06 -5.68 -17.70
C SER A 100 -21.92 -4.86 -18.69
N HIS A 101 -21.33 -3.93 -19.46
CA HIS A 101 -22.01 -3.00 -20.39
C HIS A 101 -23.19 -2.17 -19.81
N ARG A 102 -23.38 -2.20 -18.49
CA ARG A 102 -24.45 -1.49 -17.76
C ARG A 102 -23.84 -0.78 -16.56
N PHE A 103 -23.09 0.29 -16.82
CA PHE A 103 -22.58 1.13 -15.73
C PHE A 103 -23.76 1.84 -15.05
N SER A 104 -24.06 1.46 -13.81
CA SER A 104 -25.00 2.15 -12.94
C SER A 104 -24.28 2.60 -11.69
N ILE A 105 -24.35 3.90 -11.40
CA ILE A 105 -23.77 4.47 -10.18
C ILE A 105 -24.37 3.80 -8.94
N GLY A 106 -25.67 3.47 -8.99
CA GLY A 106 -26.37 2.80 -7.89
C GLY A 106 -25.79 1.41 -7.59
N THR A 107 -25.54 0.60 -8.62
CA THR A 107 -24.94 -0.74 -8.42
C THR A 107 -23.51 -0.62 -7.94
N ALA A 108 -22.72 0.32 -8.47
CA ALA A 108 -21.36 0.58 -8.01
C ALA A 108 -21.31 0.98 -6.52
N MET A 109 -22.21 1.88 -6.08
CA MET A 109 -22.32 2.28 -4.66
C MET A 109 -22.74 1.11 -3.76
N GLN A 110 -23.69 0.28 -4.20
CA GLN A 110 -24.12 -0.90 -3.47
C GLN A 110 -22.99 -1.92 -3.32
N THR A 111 -22.32 -2.27 -4.43
CA THR A 111 -21.17 -3.18 -4.43
C THR A 111 -20.05 -2.67 -3.54
N PHE A 112 -19.69 -1.38 -3.67
CA PHE A 112 -18.69 -0.75 -2.82
C PHE A 112 -19.05 -0.86 -1.33
N SER A 113 -20.29 -0.53 -0.98
CA SER A 113 -20.75 -0.57 0.42
C SER A 113 -20.73 -1.98 0.99
N MET A 114 -21.20 -2.97 0.24
CA MET A 114 -21.24 -4.37 0.65
C MET A 114 -19.84 -4.94 0.85
N LEU A 115 -18.95 -4.72 -0.12
CA LEU A 115 -17.54 -5.15 -0.04
C LEU A 115 -16.82 -4.47 1.15
N THR A 116 -17.14 -3.20 1.44
CA THR A 116 -16.50 -2.42 2.51
C THR A 116 -16.97 -2.90 3.87
N ALA A 117 -18.29 -2.94 4.08
CA ALA A 117 -18.89 -3.39 5.32
C ALA A 117 -18.52 -4.85 5.63
N GLY A 118 -18.53 -5.71 4.61
CA GLY A 118 -18.13 -7.11 4.74
C GLY A 118 -16.65 -7.26 5.12
N GLY A 119 -15.75 -6.52 4.47
CA GLY A 119 -14.33 -6.52 4.80
C GLY A 119 -14.09 -6.07 6.24
N VAL A 120 -14.71 -4.97 6.66
CA VAL A 120 -14.63 -4.48 8.05
C VAL A 120 -15.16 -5.51 9.05
N ALA A 121 -16.31 -6.14 8.77
CA ALA A 121 -16.88 -7.15 9.66
C ALA A 121 -15.94 -8.35 9.83
N VAL A 122 -15.39 -8.89 8.74
CA VAL A 122 -14.43 -10.00 8.79
C VAL A 122 -13.18 -9.60 9.56
N GLY A 123 -12.64 -8.41 9.30
CA GLY A 123 -11.46 -7.92 10.00
C GLY A 123 -11.67 -7.70 11.50
N LEU A 124 -12.87 -7.24 11.90
CA LEU A 124 -13.25 -7.14 13.31
C LEU A 124 -13.29 -8.52 13.99
N VAL A 125 -13.94 -9.51 13.37
CA VAL A 125 -14.04 -10.87 13.92
C VAL A 125 -12.64 -11.47 14.11
N ILE A 126 -11.78 -11.36 13.10
CA ILE A 126 -10.42 -11.92 13.15
C ILE A 126 -9.56 -11.15 14.16
N GLY A 127 -9.60 -9.82 14.15
CA GLY A 127 -8.84 -8.99 15.10
C GLY A 127 -9.28 -9.20 16.55
N LEU A 128 -10.58 -9.33 16.83
CA LEU A 128 -11.10 -9.64 18.17
C LEU A 128 -10.68 -11.04 18.65
N THR A 129 -10.57 -11.99 17.71
CA THR A 129 -10.06 -13.33 17.97
C THR A 129 -8.56 -13.26 18.29
N ALA A 130 -7.79 -12.54 17.48
CA ALA A 130 -6.36 -12.37 17.66
C ALA A 130 -6.00 -11.69 18.98
N ILE A 131 -6.74 -10.63 19.40
CA ILE A 131 -6.56 -9.96 20.70
C ILE A 131 -6.70 -10.93 21.88
N ARG A 132 -7.54 -11.97 21.75
CA ARG A 132 -7.67 -13.01 22.78
C ARG A 132 -6.54 -14.04 22.72
N ILE A 133 -6.02 -14.35 21.53
CA ILE A 133 -4.99 -15.38 21.33
C ILE A 133 -3.61 -14.87 21.78
N TYR A 134 -3.20 -13.68 21.32
CA TYR A 134 -1.85 -13.16 21.55
C TYR A 134 -1.39 -13.13 23.02
N PRO A 135 -2.21 -12.72 24.01
CA PRO A 135 -1.79 -12.73 25.41
C PRO A 135 -1.49 -14.13 25.96
N ARG A 136 -1.95 -15.20 25.28
CA ARG A 136 -1.67 -16.60 25.67
C ARG A 136 -0.32 -17.08 25.14
N LEU A 137 0.28 -16.36 24.20
CA LEU A 137 1.56 -16.70 23.62
C LEU A 137 2.69 -16.10 24.45
N ARG A 138 3.52 -16.95 25.07
CA ARG A 138 4.66 -16.52 25.90
C ARG A 138 5.97 -16.39 25.12
N ASP A 139 6.07 -17.06 23.97
CA ASP A 139 7.25 -17.03 23.11
C ASP A 139 7.11 -15.95 22.02
N THR A 140 8.15 -15.13 21.85
CA THR A 140 8.20 -14.08 20.83
C THR A 140 8.10 -14.65 19.41
N SER A 141 8.70 -15.82 19.16
CA SER A 141 8.68 -16.49 17.86
C SER A 141 7.27 -16.92 17.50
N LEU A 142 6.51 -17.46 18.47
CA LEU A 142 5.11 -17.80 18.28
C LEU A 142 4.24 -16.57 18.02
N VAL A 143 4.52 -15.45 18.70
CA VAL A 143 3.80 -14.20 18.46
C VAL A 143 4.05 -13.68 17.04
N VAL A 144 5.31 -13.71 16.58
CA VAL A 144 5.66 -13.31 15.20
C VAL A 144 4.98 -14.20 14.18
N LEU A 145 5.06 -15.52 14.33
CA LEU A 145 4.40 -16.48 13.45
C LEU A 145 2.87 -16.29 13.44
N THR A 146 2.26 -16.10 14.61
CA THR A 146 0.83 -15.82 14.73
C THR A 146 0.47 -14.51 14.04
N SER A 147 1.33 -13.51 14.08
CA SER A 147 1.08 -12.24 13.38
C SER A 147 1.05 -12.39 11.87
N LEU A 148 1.92 -13.22 11.29
CA LEU A 148 1.85 -13.56 9.87
C LEU A 148 0.55 -14.31 9.56
N LEU A 149 0.20 -15.32 10.36
CA LEU A 149 -1.02 -16.12 10.15
C LEU A 149 -2.29 -15.29 10.28
N VAL A 150 -2.34 -14.35 11.21
CA VAL A 150 -3.49 -13.46 11.40
C VAL A 150 -3.62 -12.50 10.20
N SER A 151 -2.53 -11.89 9.75
CA SER A 151 -2.54 -10.99 8.59
C SER A 151 -2.88 -11.72 7.29
N TRP A 152 -2.27 -12.88 7.05
CA TRP A 152 -2.53 -13.69 5.86
C TRP A 152 -3.92 -14.34 5.90
N GLY A 153 -4.33 -14.82 7.08
CA GLY A 153 -5.65 -15.39 7.30
C GLY A 153 -6.76 -14.36 7.12
N SER A 154 -6.58 -13.12 7.57
CA SER A 154 -7.54 -12.04 7.31
C SER A 154 -7.68 -11.69 5.84
N TYR A 155 -6.62 -11.89 5.07
CA TYR A 155 -6.70 -11.84 3.62
C TYR A 155 -7.47 -13.06 3.11
N ILE A 156 -6.96 -14.28 3.16
CA ILE A 156 -7.61 -15.45 2.53
C ILE A 156 -9.11 -15.65 2.89
N ILE A 157 -9.50 -15.43 4.15
CA ILE A 157 -10.90 -15.62 4.58
C ILE A 157 -11.87 -14.70 3.82
N HIS A 158 -11.41 -13.53 3.36
CA HIS A 158 -12.22 -12.59 2.58
C HIS A 158 -12.71 -13.22 1.28
N GLU A 159 -11.93 -14.12 0.68
CA GLU A 159 -12.14 -14.60 -0.68
C GLU A 159 -13.38 -15.48 -0.75
N ARG A 160 -13.56 -16.34 0.27
CA ARG A 160 -14.76 -17.18 0.42
C ARG A 160 -16.04 -16.39 0.68
N LEU A 161 -15.91 -15.20 1.24
CA LEU A 161 -17.03 -14.32 1.56
C LEU A 161 -17.28 -13.27 0.48
N GLU A 162 -16.44 -13.26 -0.56
CA GLU A 162 -16.48 -12.27 -1.65
C GLU A 162 -16.43 -10.81 -1.16
N VAL A 163 -15.74 -10.55 -0.05
CA VAL A 163 -15.60 -9.20 0.54
C VAL A 163 -14.22 -8.59 0.29
N SER A 164 -14.01 -7.35 0.73
CA SER A 164 -12.71 -6.67 0.57
C SER A 164 -11.65 -7.23 1.53
N GLY A 165 -10.66 -7.94 0.97
CA GLY A 165 -9.50 -8.46 1.68
C GLY A 165 -8.58 -7.45 2.29
N VAL A 166 -8.34 -6.37 1.54
CA VAL A 166 -7.48 -5.28 1.98
C VAL A 166 -8.09 -4.61 3.21
N LEU A 167 -9.41 -4.34 3.20
CA LEU A 167 -10.09 -3.76 4.36
C LEU A 167 -10.20 -4.74 5.52
N ALA A 168 -10.38 -6.04 5.29
CA ALA A 168 -10.35 -7.04 6.35
C ALA A 168 -8.99 -7.08 7.06
N THR A 169 -7.90 -7.02 6.29
CA THR A 169 -6.54 -7.04 6.82
C THR A 169 -6.19 -5.74 7.56
N ILE A 170 -6.56 -4.59 7.01
CA ILE A 170 -6.35 -3.28 7.66
C ILE A 170 -7.17 -3.17 8.94
N THR A 171 -8.43 -3.58 8.92
CA THR A 171 -9.29 -3.55 10.13
C THR A 171 -8.72 -4.45 11.22
N THR A 172 -8.26 -5.65 10.86
CA THR A 172 -7.56 -6.58 11.77
C THR A 172 -6.32 -5.93 12.37
N GLY A 173 -5.45 -5.36 11.52
CA GLY A 173 -4.20 -4.72 11.93
C GLY A 173 -4.41 -3.47 12.79
N MET A 174 -5.39 -2.62 12.46
CA MET A 174 -5.76 -1.43 13.24
C MET A 174 -6.30 -1.82 14.62
N LEU A 175 -7.15 -2.84 14.69
CA LEU A 175 -7.72 -3.30 15.96
C LEU A 175 -6.65 -3.86 16.90
N ILE A 176 -5.74 -4.68 16.38
CA ILE A 176 -4.58 -5.20 17.13
C ILE A 176 -3.62 -4.06 17.50
N GLY A 177 -3.34 -3.15 16.58
CA GLY A 177 -2.46 -1.99 16.78
C GLY A 177 -2.99 -1.02 17.84
N TRP A 178 -4.31 -0.82 17.91
CA TRP A 178 -4.96 -0.05 18.97
C TRP A 178 -4.75 -0.71 20.33
N HIS A 179 -4.84 -2.04 20.38
CA HIS A 179 -4.69 -2.83 21.60
C HIS A 179 -3.25 -3.28 21.85
N GLN A 180 -2.26 -2.78 21.10
CA GLN A 180 -0.86 -3.22 21.17
C GLN A 180 -0.28 -3.22 22.59
N HIS A 181 -0.74 -2.29 23.44
CA HIS A 181 -0.26 -2.16 24.81
C HIS A 181 -0.78 -3.26 25.75
N LYS A 182 -1.95 -3.82 25.45
CA LYS A 182 -2.56 -4.95 26.18
C LYS A 182 -2.14 -6.30 25.59
N VAL A 183 -1.85 -6.31 24.29
CA VAL A 183 -1.59 -7.52 23.50
C VAL A 183 -0.11 -7.93 23.55
N PHE A 184 0.82 -6.96 23.55
CA PHE A 184 2.25 -7.23 23.49
C PHE A 184 3.01 -6.67 24.70
N SER A 185 3.77 -7.54 25.37
CA SER A 185 4.74 -7.17 26.40
C SER A 185 5.85 -6.28 25.84
N ALA A 186 6.43 -5.41 26.69
CA ALA A 186 7.45 -4.45 26.29
C ALA A 186 8.70 -5.11 25.66
N SER A 187 9.08 -6.31 26.10
CA SER A 187 10.20 -7.08 25.56
C SER A 187 9.96 -7.59 24.14
N MET A 188 8.72 -7.93 23.76
CA MET A 188 8.41 -8.53 22.46
C MET A 188 8.25 -7.49 21.35
N ARG A 189 7.82 -6.26 21.69
CA ARG A 189 7.51 -5.21 20.70
C ARG A 189 8.67 -4.89 19.75
N PRO A 190 9.93 -4.73 20.21
CA PRO A 190 11.05 -4.46 19.31
C PRO A 190 11.28 -5.57 18.29
N HIS A 191 11.11 -6.84 18.68
CA HIS A 191 11.27 -7.99 17.79
C HIS A 191 10.18 -8.02 16.72
N ILE A 192 8.91 -7.84 17.11
CA ILE A 192 7.77 -7.80 16.18
C ILE A 192 7.92 -6.64 15.20
N VAL A 193 8.23 -5.44 15.69
CA VAL A 193 8.43 -4.25 14.84
C VAL A 193 9.60 -4.45 13.87
N SER A 194 10.69 -5.07 14.31
CA SER A 194 11.85 -5.32 13.44
C SER A 194 11.55 -6.36 12.39
N PHE A 195 10.86 -7.45 12.76
CA PHE A 195 10.40 -8.46 11.83
C PHE A 195 9.52 -7.86 10.73
N TRP A 196 8.48 -7.10 11.10
CA TRP A 196 7.57 -6.48 10.13
C TRP A 196 8.26 -5.42 9.26
N LYS A 197 9.28 -4.71 9.75
CA LYS A 197 10.08 -3.82 8.91
C LYS A 197 10.79 -4.58 7.79
N VAL A 198 11.36 -5.75 8.09
CA VAL A 198 12.03 -6.58 7.06
C VAL A 198 11.01 -7.11 6.07
N VAL A 199 9.86 -7.60 6.55
CA VAL A 199 8.77 -8.08 5.67
C VAL A 199 8.32 -6.95 4.74
N VAL A 200 7.97 -5.79 5.28
CA VAL A 200 7.53 -4.63 4.49
C VAL A 200 8.60 -4.19 3.49
N PHE A 201 9.87 -4.17 3.89
CA PHE A 201 10.97 -3.86 2.97
C PHE A 201 11.07 -4.85 1.80
N LEU A 202 11.02 -6.17 2.08
CA LEU A 202 11.08 -7.20 1.04
C LEU A 202 9.89 -7.12 0.09
N MET A 203 8.71 -6.91 0.67
CA MET A 203 7.44 -6.74 -0.02
C MET A 203 7.51 -5.53 -0.97
N GLU A 204 7.89 -4.35 -0.46
CA GLU A 204 8.09 -3.14 -1.29
C GLU A 204 9.12 -3.36 -2.40
N ALA A 205 10.25 -3.99 -2.08
CA ALA A 205 11.29 -4.26 -3.06
C ALA A 205 10.80 -5.16 -4.19
N ALA A 206 10.04 -6.21 -3.86
CA ALA A 206 9.42 -7.09 -4.85
C ALA A 206 8.45 -6.31 -5.75
N VAL A 207 7.57 -5.47 -5.18
CA VAL A 207 6.62 -4.65 -5.95
C VAL A 207 7.33 -3.70 -6.92
N PHE A 208 8.32 -2.94 -6.43
CA PHE A 208 9.02 -1.98 -7.28
C PHE A 208 9.86 -2.65 -8.37
N MET A 209 10.49 -3.78 -8.05
CA MET A 209 11.19 -4.60 -9.05
C MET A 209 10.21 -5.14 -10.10
N GLN A 210 9.05 -5.62 -9.69
CA GLN A 210 8.02 -6.15 -10.59
C GLN A 210 7.48 -5.07 -11.52
N ILE A 211 7.22 -3.85 -11.02
CA ILE A 211 6.88 -2.69 -11.85
C ILE A 211 7.97 -2.41 -12.89
N GLY A 212 9.24 -2.48 -12.47
CA GLY A 212 10.39 -2.34 -13.37
C GLY A 212 10.42 -3.39 -14.48
N PHE A 213 10.10 -4.65 -14.15
CA PHE A 213 10.01 -5.76 -15.11
C PHE A 213 8.85 -5.60 -16.11
N SER A 214 7.70 -5.08 -15.68
CA SER A 214 6.53 -4.88 -16.55
C SER A 214 6.84 -3.97 -17.75
N LEU A 215 7.77 -3.01 -17.62
CA LEU A 215 8.17 -2.13 -18.73
C LEU A 215 8.82 -2.90 -19.90
N ARG A 216 9.56 -3.97 -19.63
CA ARG A 216 10.12 -4.84 -20.69
C ARG A 216 9.03 -5.56 -21.44
N GLU A 217 8.05 -6.11 -20.74
CA GLU A 217 6.97 -6.85 -21.40
C GLU A 217 6.20 -5.96 -22.38
N ILE A 218 5.91 -4.72 -21.97
CA ILE A 218 5.29 -3.71 -22.83
C ILE A 218 6.16 -3.42 -24.06
N THR A 219 7.47 -3.22 -23.85
CA THR A 219 8.40 -2.91 -24.95
C THR A 219 8.57 -4.09 -25.92
N MET A 220 8.61 -5.32 -25.41
CA MET A 220 8.69 -6.54 -26.24
C MET A 220 7.42 -6.80 -27.03
N ARG A 221 6.24 -6.48 -26.49
CA ARG A 221 4.96 -6.59 -27.20
C ARG A 221 4.82 -5.57 -28.34
N ILE A 222 5.39 -4.37 -28.18
CA ILE A 222 5.26 -3.27 -29.16
C ILE A 222 6.44 -3.23 -30.14
N GLY A 223 7.58 -3.83 -29.77
CA GLY A 223 8.76 -3.98 -30.63
C GLY A 223 9.69 -2.76 -30.70
N SER A 224 9.33 -1.60 -30.15
CA SER A 224 10.21 -0.42 -30.11
C SER A 224 9.83 0.60 -29.02
N LEU A 225 10.82 1.28 -28.44
CA LEU A 225 10.59 2.38 -27.48
C LEU A 225 9.80 3.55 -28.09
N PRO A 226 10.06 4.00 -29.34
CA PRO A 226 9.21 5.01 -29.99
C PRO A 226 7.75 4.56 -30.16
N GLY A 227 7.50 3.27 -30.42
CA GLY A 227 6.14 2.71 -30.51
C GLY A 227 5.40 2.75 -29.17
N VAL A 228 6.10 2.48 -28.06
CA VAL A 228 5.53 2.62 -26.69
C VAL A 228 5.07 4.06 -26.47
N TRP A 229 5.92 5.04 -26.79
CA TRP A 229 5.57 6.46 -26.64
C TRP A 229 4.42 6.88 -27.56
N ALA A 230 4.37 6.39 -28.79
CA ALA A 230 3.28 6.70 -29.71
C ALA A 230 1.92 6.15 -29.23
N LEU A 231 1.90 4.94 -28.67
CA LEU A 231 0.66 4.27 -28.25
C LEU A 231 0.21 4.71 -26.84
N TYR A 232 1.16 4.84 -25.90
CA TYR A 232 0.87 5.09 -24.48
C TYR A 232 1.20 6.51 -24.02
N GLY A 233 1.95 7.31 -24.80
CA GLY A 233 2.33 8.66 -24.40
C GLY A 233 1.12 9.56 -24.13
N VAL A 234 0.14 9.56 -25.03
CA VAL A 234 -1.10 10.35 -24.85
C VAL A 234 -1.92 9.84 -23.65
N PRO A 235 -2.24 8.53 -23.52
CA PRO A 235 -2.89 8.01 -22.31
C PRO A 235 -2.16 8.34 -21.01
N VAL A 236 -0.84 8.15 -20.94
CA VAL A 236 -0.03 8.40 -19.73
C VAL A 236 -0.05 9.88 -19.37
N CYS A 237 0.18 10.77 -20.34
CA CYS A 237 0.09 12.22 -20.12
C CYS A 237 -1.31 12.64 -19.67
N GLY A 238 -2.36 12.06 -20.28
CA GLY A 238 -3.75 12.27 -19.87
C GLY A 238 -4.02 11.83 -18.44
N THR A 239 -3.56 10.65 -18.04
CA THR A 239 -3.68 10.14 -16.66
C THR A 239 -2.90 11.01 -15.67
N LEU A 240 -1.67 11.40 -15.98
CA LEU A 240 -0.88 12.29 -15.14
C LEU A 240 -1.59 13.64 -14.96
N ALA A 241 -2.04 14.26 -16.06
CA ALA A 241 -2.77 15.51 -16.02
C ALA A 241 -4.06 15.38 -15.19
N ALA A 242 -4.83 14.31 -15.37
CA ALA A 242 -6.03 14.04 -14.59
C ALA A 242 -5.72 13.89 -13.09
N ILE A 243 -4.66 13.17 -12.72
CA ILE A 243 -4.23 13.03 -11.32
C ILE A 243 -3.82 14.38 -10.74
N PHE A 244 -3.00 15.15 -11.46
CA PHE A 244 -2.58 16.48 -11.02
C PHE A 244 -3.77 17.42 -10.84
N LEU A 245 -4.69 17.44 -11.81
CA LEU A 245 -5.87 18.29 -11.77
C LEU A 245 -6.83 17.86 -10.66
N ALA A 246 -7.13 16.57 -10.52
CA ALA A 246 -7.97 16.05 -9.44
C ALA A 246 -7.39 16.41 -8.07
N ARG A 247 -6.07 16.27 -7.89
CA ARG A 247 -5.40 16.65 -6.65
C ARG A 247 -5.45 18.16 -6.40
N PHE A 248 -5.25 18.97 -7.44
CA PHE A 248 -5.36 20.41 -7.35
C PHE A 248 -6.79 20.82 -6.95
N LEU A 249 -7.80 20.33 -7.67
CA LEU A 249 -9.21 20.58 -7.38
C LEU A 249 -9.59 20.16 -5.97
N TRP A 250 -9.14 19.00 -5.50
CA TRP A 250 -9.40 18.55 -4.13
C TRP A 250 -8.73 19.44 -3.08
N VAL A 251 -7.44 19.74 -3.23
CA VAL A 251 -6.68 20.54 -2.26
C VAL A 251 -7.24 21.96 -2.16
N TYR A 252 -7.50 22.62 -3.29
CA TYR A 252 -8.00 23.98 -3.31
C TYR A 252 -9.51 24.06 -3.05
N GLY A 253 -10.28 23.05 -3.47
CA GLY A 253 -11.72 22.95 -3.24
C GLY A 253 -12.10 22.58 -1.79
N ALA A 254 -11.26 21.83 -1.09
CA ALA A 254 -11.50 21.50 0.32
C ALA A 254 -11.33 22.71 1.26
N ILE A 255 -10.54 23.71 0.88
CA ILE A 255 -10.30 24.92 1.68
C ILE A 255 -11.58 25.73 1.92
N PRO A 256 -12.37 26.13 0.89
CA PRO A 256 -13.62 26.85 1.14
C PRO A 256 -14.67 26.00 1.87
N VAL A 257 -14.73 24.69 1.61
CA VAL A 257 -15.67 23.77 2.29
C VAL A 257 -15.36 23.67 3.77
N THR A 258 -14.09 23.46 4.14
CA THR A 258 -13.67 23.40 5.55
C THR A 258 -13.88 24.72 6.26
N ARG A 259 -13.66 25.85 5.58
CA ARG A 259 -13.96 27.20 6.09
C ARG A 259 -15.47 27.40 6.33
N ALA A 260 -16.32 26.97 5.39
CA ALA A 260 -17.77 27.04 5.54
C ALA A 260 -18.28 26.16 6.69
N CYS A 261 -17.78 24.92 6.81
CA CYS A 261 -18.12 24.04 7.92
C CYS A 261 -17.65 24.59 9.28
N ALA A 262 -16.47 25.20 9.36
CA ALA A 262 -15.97 25.84 10.58
C ALA A 262 -16.80 27.06 10.98
N ALA A 263 -17.23 27.88 10.00
CA ALA A 263 -18.12 29.01 10.22
C ALA A 263 -19.49 28.58 10.74
N LEU A 264 -20.03 27.45 10.25
CA LEU A 264 -21.32 26.89 10.68
C LEU A 264 -21.27 26.20 12.05
N THR A 265 -20.12 25.66 12.46
CA THR A 265 -19.97 24.90 13.72
C THR A 265 -19.34 25.70 14.87
N GLY A 266 -18.96 26.96 14.64
CA GLY A 266 -18.36 27.83 15.65
C GLY A 266 -17.01 27.35 16.20
N ARG A 267 -16.36 26.38 15.53
CA ARG A 267 -15.09 25.81 15.98
C ARG A 267 -13.90 26.65 15.46
N PRO A 268 -12.95 27.05 16.30
CA PRO A 268 -11.75 27.75 15.85
C PRO A 268 -10.93 26.84 14.93
N MET A 269 -10.48 27.39 13.80
CA MET A 269 -9.67 26.67 12.81
C MET A 269 -8.37 26.16 13.46
N PRO A 270 -7.93 24.92 13.20
CA PRO A 270 -6.60 24.48 13.60
C PRO A 270 -5.56 25.34 12.88
N LEU A 271 -4.82 26.12 13.66
CA LEU A 271 -3.81 27.07 13.19
C LEU A 271 -2.80 26.37 12.26
N HIS A 272 -2.57 27.00 11.11
CA HIS A 272 -1.50 26.69 10.19
C HIS A 272 -0.16 26.57 10.97
N PRO A 273 0.70 25.55 10.75
CA PRO A 273 1.95 25.40 11.50
C PRO A 273 3.06 26.36 11.04
N GLY A 274 2.72 27.65 10.87
CA GLY A 274 3.63 28.73 10.46
C GLY A 274 3.46 30.03 11.25
N GLY A 275 2.58 30.10 12.24
CA GLY A 275 2.42 31.28 13.10
C GLY A 275 3.41 31.29 14.26
N MET A 276 4.69 31.55 13.99
CA MET A 276 5.60 32.02 15.04
C MET A 276 5.08 33.39 15.51
N ARG A 277 4.63 33.46 16.76
CA ARG A 277 4.36 34.73 17.44
C ARG A 277 5.70 35.40 17.72
N SER A 278 5.99 36.48 16.99
CA SER A 278 6.92 37.52 17.39
C SER A 278 6.13 38.62 18.10
N SER A 279 6.21 38.64 19.43
CA SER A 279 6.05 39.80 20.33
C SER A 279 5.82 39.28 21.74
#